data_AF-A0A1F8BNU7-F1
#
_entry.id   AF-A0A1F8BNU7-F1
#
_cell.length_a   1.000
_cell.length_b   1.000
_cell.length_c   1.000
_cell.angle_alpha   90.00
_cell.angle_beta   90.00
_cell.angle_gamma   90.00
#
_symmetry.space_group_name_H-M   'P 1'
#
loop_
_entity.id
_entity.type
_entity.pdbx_description
1 polymer ?
#
loop_
_entity_poly.entity_id
_entity_poly.type
_entity_poly.pdbx_seq_one_letter_code
_entity_poly.pdbx_strand_id
1 'polypeptide(L)'
;MEYFAKARNYLSTVDSAKADLLDKKANELLYDEDAYERASQALRRRFSRGAGEVEGIDRGIRTTKIKRERIGGKYKYMVQGSDGNWFEPDERIWVVSMYALWQDSK
;
A
#
# COMPACT_ATOMS: atom_id res chain seq x y z
N MET A 1 2.91 -4.69 16.82
CA MET A 1 3.63 -4.04 15.69
C MET A 1 3.91 -2.56 15.95
N GLU A 2 5.18 -2.17 16.11
CA GLU A 2 5.64 -0.76 16.08
C GLU A 2 6.06 -0.30 14.66
N TYR A 3 5.79 -1.10 13.62
CA TYR A 3 6.42 -0.96 12.30
C TYR A 3 5.93 0.20 11.42
N PHE A 4 4.85 0.92 11.81
CA PHE A 4 4.23 1.98 11.00
C PHE A 4 3.87 3.21 11.84
N ALA A 5 4.88 3.79 12.50
CA ALA A 5 4.69 4.91 13.42
C ALA A 5 4.15 6.15 12.71
N LYS A 6 4.60 6.45 11.49
CA LYS A 6 4.12 7.63 10.74
C LYS A 6 2.67 7.46 10.32
N ALA A 7 2.30 6.31 9.77
CA ALA A 7 0.93 6.03 9.36
C ALA A 7 -0.02 6.01 10.56
N ARG A 8 0.38 5.42 11.71
CA ARG A 8 -0.43 5.44 12.93
C ARG A 8 -0.67 6.88 13.41
N ASN A 9 0.39 7.70 13.46
CA ASN A 9 0.26 9.09 13.86
C ASN A 9 -0.66 9.86 12.92
N TYR A 10 -0.48 9.71 11.60
CA TYR A 10 -1.36 10.34 10.61
C TYR A 10 -2.82 9.89 10.80
N LEU A 11 -3.09 8.59 10.83
CA LEU A 11 -4.44 8.04 10.93
C LEU A 11 -5.12 8.37 12.26
N SER A 12 -4.36 8.60 13.34
CA SER A 12 -4.93 9.08 14.61
C SER A 12 -5.55 10.47 14.53
N THR A 13 -5.17 11.27 13.52
CA THR A 13 -5.70 12.62 13.28
C THR A 13 -6.82 12.66 12.23
N VAL A 14 -7.06 11.55 11.53
CA VAL A 14 -8.06 11.47 10.47
C VAL A 14 -9.44 11.25 11.09
N ASP A 15 -10.40 12.10 10.71
CA ASP A 15 -11.81 11.90 11.04
C ASP A 15 -12.35 10.68 10.27
N SER A 16 -12.63 9.59 10.98
CA SER A 16 -13.11 8.32 10.42
C SER A 16 -14.37 8.47 9.54
N ALA A 17 -15.23 9.45 9.84
CA ALA A 17 -16.44 9.71 9.06
C ALA A 17 -16.14 10.31 7.68
N LYS A 18 -14.99 11.02 7.55
CA LYS A 18 -14.54 11.69 6.33
C LYS A 18 -13.34 11.02 5.68
N ALA A 19 -12.79 9.97 6.32
CA ALA A 19 -11.65 9.23 5.82
C ALA A 19 -11.92 8.66 4.43
N ASP A 20 -10.94 8.81 3.54
CA ASP A 20 -10.95 8.17 2.22
C ASP A 20 -10.78 6.65 2.34
N LEU A 21 -10.99 5.94 1.22
CA LEU A 21 -10.92 4.48 1.21
C LEU A 21 -9.52 3.95 1.54
N LEU A 22 -8.47 4.67 1.14
CA LEU A 22 -7.10 4.27 1.41
C LEU A 22 -6.77 4.42 2.89
N ASP A 23 -7.23 5.51 3.52
CA ASP A 23 -7.08 5.74 4.96
C ASP A 23 -7.84 4.69 5.77
N LYS A 24 -9.08 4.36 5.37
CA LYS A 24 -9.87 3.30 6.00
C LYS A 24 -9.18 1.93 5.88
N LYS A 25 -8.69 1.58 4.69
CA LYS A 25 -7.97 0.31 4.49
C LYS A 25 -6.66 0.27 5.25
N ALA A 26 -5.87 1.34 5.24
CA ALA A 26 -4.64 1.41 6.00
C ALA A 26 -4.91 1.30 7.50
N ASN A 27 -5.98 1.91 8.01
CA ASN A 27 -6.39 1.79 9.40
C ASN A 27 -6.81 0.35 9.76
N GLU A 28 -7.60 -0.31 8.91
CA GLU A 28 -7.93 -1.74 9.07
C GLU A 28 -6.65 -2.58 9.18
N LEU A 29 -5.74 -2.45 8.22
CA LEU A 29 -4.49 -3.22 8.19
C LEU A 29 -3.50 -2.86 9.32
N LEU A 30 -3.61 -1.66 9.91
CA LEU A 30 -2.81 -1.29 11.08
C LEU A 30 -3.21 -2.08 12.33
N TYR A 31 -4.51 -2.39 12.46
CA TYR A 31 -5.08 -2.99 13.66
C TYR A 31 -5.45 -4.47 13.49
N ASP A 32 -5.54 -4.97 12.26
CA ASP A 32 -5.67 -6.40 11.92
C ASP A 32 -4.36 -6.91 11.28
N GLU A 33 -3.50 -7.51 12.12
CA GLU A 33 -2.20 -8.05 11.71
C GLU A 33 -2.33 -9.18 10.69
N ASP A 34 -3.33 -10.03 10.84
CA ASP A 34 -3.55 -11.16 9.94
C ASP A 34 -3.99 -10.66 8.56
N ALA A 35 -4.86 -9.64 8.51
CA ALA A 35 -5.23 -8.99 7.26
C ALA A 35 -4.02 -8.35 6.57
N TYR A 36 -3.19 -7.64 7.33
CA TYR A 36 -1.96 -7.05 6.81
C TYR A 36 -1.04 -8.10 6.21
N GLU A 37 -0.75 -9.18 6.94
CA GLU A 37 0.16 -10.22 6.47
C GLU A 37 -0.38 -10.95 5.25
N ARG A 38 -1.70 -11.23 5.19
CA ARG A 38 -2.34 -11.81 4.00
C ARG A 38 -2.14 -10.92 2.77
N ALA A 39 -2.43 -9.62 2.86
CA ALA A 39 -2.27 -8.67 1.77
C ALA A 39 -0.80 -8.47 1.38
N SER A 40 0.09 -8.31 2.36
CA SER A 40 1.54 -8.16 2.19
C SER A 40 2.15 -9.36 1.46
N GLN A 41 1.77 -10.58 1.85
CA GLN A 41 2.23 -11.80 1.21
C GLN A 41 1.65 -11.97 -0.19
N ALA A 42 0.37 -11.67 -0.40
CA ALA A 42 -0.25 -11.69 -1.72
C ALA A 42 0.49 -10.77 -2.69
N LEU A 43 0.77 -9.53 -2.27
CA LEU A 43 1.57 -8.57 -3.04
C LEU A 43 2.98 -9.11 -3.34
N ARG A 44 3.69 -9.62 -2.33
CA ARG A 44 5.03 -10.21 -2.51
C ARG A 44 5.03 -11.35 -3.52
N ARG A 45 4.03 -12.24 -3.46
CA ARG A 45 3.90 -13.39 -4.37
C ARG A 45 3.76 -12.96 -5.82
N ARG A 46 3.09 -11.84 -6.12
CA ARG A 46 3.02 -11.32 -7.50
C ARG A 46 4.41 -11.06 -8.08
N PHE A 47 5.25 -10.34 -7.35
CA PHE A 47 6.61 -10.02 -7.79
C PHE A 47 7.52 -11.25 -7.79
N SER A 48 7.41 -12.15 -6.81
CA SER A 48 8.18 -13.40 -6.80
C SER A 48 7.83 -14.33 -7.96
N ARG A 49 6.64 -14.19 -8.56
CA ARG A 49 6.21 -14.90 -9.76
C ARG A 49 6.58 -14.17 -11.06
N GLY A 50 7.39 -13.11 -10.99
CA GLY A 50 7.92 -12.41 -12.16
C GLY A 50 7.06 -11.24 -12.67
N ALA A 51 6.03 -10.81 -11.92
CA ALA A 51 5.33 -9.57 -12.28
C ALA A 51 6.29 -8.38 -12.19
N GLY A 52 6.41 -7.59 -13.27
CA GLY A 52 7.17 -6.33 -13.24
C GLY A 52 6.40 -5.21 -12.54
N GLU A 53 5.09 -5.17 -12.76
CA GLU A 53 4.16 -4.21 -12.17
C GLU A 53 2.89 -4.95 -11.73
N VAL A 54 2.21 -4.41 -10.73
CA VAL A 54 0.87 -4.84 -10.31
C VAL A 54 -0.02 -3.63 -10.14
N GLU A 55 -1.33 -3.82 -10.26
CA GLU A 55 -2.29 -2.76 -10.05
C GLU A 55 -2.54 -2.52 -8.56
N GLY A 56 -2.90 -1.27 -8.23
CA GLY A 56 -3.37 -0.82 -6.92
C GLY A 56 -4.43 0.26 -7.10
N ILE A 57 -5.10 0.66 -6.03
CA ILE A 57 -5.99 1.83 -6.01
C ILE A 57 -5.36 2.92 -5.14
N ASP A 58 -5.14 4.11 -5.71
CA ASP A 58 -4.58 5.25 -4.99
C ASP A 58 -5.64 6.03 -4.19
N ARG A 59 -5.21 7.08 -3.48
CA ARG A 59 -6.09 7.94 -2.68
C ARG A 59 -7.21 8.61 -3.50
N GLY A 60 -6.98 8.87 -4.79
CA GLY A 60 -7.97 9.42 -5.72
C GLY A 60 -8.91 8.39 -6.31
N ILE A 61 -8.91 7.15 -5.80
CA ILE A 61 -9.68 6.00 -6.30
C ILE A 61 -9.26 5.61 -7.73
N ARG A 62 -8.05 5.99 -8.15
CA ARG A 62 -7.56 5.68 -9.49
C ARG A 62 -6.78 4.39 -9.45
N THR A 63 -6.92 3.59 -10.50
CA THR A 63 -5.99 2.49 -10.74
C THR A 63 -4.59 3.07 -10.92
N THR A 64 -3.69 2.70 -10.03
CA THR A 64 -2.25 3.01 -10.09
C THR A 64 -1.45 1.74 -10.31
N LYS A 65 -0.17 1.90 -10.60
CA LYS A 65 0.79 0.81 -10.74
C LYS A 65 1.73 0.81 -9.54
N ILE A 66 2.02 -0.40 -9.07
CA ILE A 66 3.00 -0.68 -8.03
C ILE A 66 4.09 -1.53 -8.67
N LYS A 67 5.36 -1.15 -8.47
CA LYS A 67 6.51 -1.97 -8.84
C LYS A 67 7.40 -2.23 -7.63
N ARG A 68 8.27 -3.22 -7.76
CA ARG A 68 9.27 -3.55 -6.74
C ARG A 68 10.66 -3.56 -7.36
N GLU A 69 11.53 -2.68 -6.89
CA GLU A 69 12.88 -2.51 -7.41
C GLU A 69 13.92 -2.88 -6.36
N ARG A 70 15.10 -3.34 -6.80
CA ARG A 70 16.23 -3.61 -5.89
C ARG A 70 17.18 -2.43 -5.92
N ILE A 71 17.19 -1.65 -4.84
CA ILE A 71 18.02 -0.44 -4.69
C ILE A 71 18.91 -0.63 -3.47
N GLY A 72 20.23 -0.53 -3.65
CA GLY A 72 21.19 -0.71 -2.55
C GLY A 72 21.09 -2.09 -1.87
N GLY A 73 20.81 -3.13 -2.66
CA GLY A 73 20.65 -4.50 -2.15
C GLY A 73 19.31 -4.82 -1.49
N LYS A 74 18.46 -3.82 -1.23
CA LYS A 74 17.14 -3.96 -0.60
C LYS A 74 16.02 -3.83 -1.62
N TYR A 75 14.92 -4.56 -1.42
CA TYR A 75 13.71 -4.35 -2.23
C TYR A 75 12.93 -3.15 -1.71
N LYS A 76 12.67 -2.21 -2.60
CA LYS A 76 11.81 -1.04 -2.38
C LYS A 76 10.56 -1.17 -3.23
N TYR A 77 9.45 -0.68 -2.71
CA TYR A 77 8.20 -0.60 -3.44
C TYR A 77 8.02 0.83 -3.95
N MET A 78 7.65 0.95 -5.21
CA MET A 78 7.39 2.24 -5.85
C MET A 78 5.95 2.26 -6.36
N VAL A 79 5.31 3.41 -6.28
CA VAL A 79 3.95 3.66 -6.78
C VAL A 79 4.00 4.72 -7.86
N GLN A 80 3.23 4.55 -8.93
CA GLN A 80 3.13 5.54 -9.99
C GLN A 80 2.16 6.66 -9.59
N GLY A 81 2.63 7.90 -9.61
CA GLY A 81 1.81 9.09 -9.39
C GLY A 81 0.92 9.42 -10.59
N SER A 82 0.02 10.39 -10.39
CA SER A 82 -0.82 10.95 -11.46
C SER A 82 -0.03 11.50 -12.64
N ASP A 83 1.17 11.97 -12.36
CA ASP A 83 2.11 12.60 -13.28
C ASP A 83 2.98 11.57 -14.03
N GLY A 84 2.78 10.27 -13.77
CA GLY A 84 3.55 9.19 -14.37
C GLY A 84 4.89 8.93 -13.67
N ASN A 85 5.29 9.75 -12.71
CA ASN A 85 6.52 9.58 -11.94
C ASN A 85 6.38 8.47 -10.90
N TRP A 86 7.51 7.91 -10.46
CA TRP A 86 7.55 6.83 -9.48
C TRP A 86 8.02 7.34 -8.12
N PHE A 87 7.28 7.00 -7.07
CA PHE A 87 7.55 7.45 -5.71
C PHE A 87 7.65 6.27 -4.76
N GLU A 88 8.61 6.31 -3.83
CA GLU A 88 8.67 5.39 -2.69
C GLU A 88 7.77 5.95 -1.58
N PRO A 89 6.72 5.24 -1.14
CA PRO A 89 5.90 5.70 -0.02
C PRO A 89 6.70 5.67 1.28
N ASP A 90 6.40 6.61 2.19
CA ASP A 90 7.06 6.75 3.48
C ASP A 90 7.11 5.45 4.29
N GLU A 91 6.02 4.68 4.24
CA GLU A 91 5.88 3.40 4.92
C GLU A 91 5.17 2.39 4.03
N ARG A 92 5.60 1.14 4.12
CA ARG A 92 5.12 0.04 3.27
C ARG A 92 3.62 -0.21 3.39
N ILE A 93 2.99 0.14 4.51
CA ILE A 93 1.55 -0.03 4.71
C ILE A 93 0.72 0.65 3.62
N TRP A 94 1.18 1.80 3.09
CA TRP A 94 0.47 2.49 2.02
C TRP A 94 0.40 1.66 0.74
N VAL A 95 1.53 1.06 0.33
CA VAL A 95 1.58 0.18 -0.85
C VAL A 95 0.69 -1.05 -0.65
N VAL A 96 0.76 -1.66 0.54
CA VAL A 96 -0.06 -2.84 0.85
C VAL A 96 -1.54 -2.49 0.85
N SER A 97 -1.91 -1.31 1.36
CA SER A 97 -3.29 -0.82 1.39
C SER A 97 -3.82 -0.53 -0.01
N MET A 98 -3.02 0.09 -0.88
CA MET A 98 -3.38 0.32 -2.29
C MET A 98 -3.62 -1.00 -3.03
N TYR A 99 -2.78 -2.00 -2.78
CA TYR A 99 -2.96 -3.33 -3.36
C TYR A 99 -4.20 -4.03 -2.80
N ALA A 100 -4.40 -4.00 -1.47
CA ALA A 100 -5.56 -4.61 -0.82
C ALA A 100 -6.88 -4.00 -1.32
N LEU A 101 -6.96 -2.67 -1.43
CA LEU A 101 -8.12 -2.00 -2.03
C LEU A 101 -8.40 -2.47 -3.46
N TRP A 102 -7.35 -2.62 -4.27
CA TRP A 102 -7.52 -3.16 -5.62
C TRP A 102 -8.04 -4.60 -5.58
N GLN A 103 -7.56 -5.44 -4.67
CA GLN A 103 -8.07 -6.81 -4.52
C GLN A 103 -9.54 -6.82 -4.12
N ASP A 104 -9.96 -5.94 -3.21
CA ASP A 104 -11.35 -5.80 -2.76
C ASP A 104 -12.30 -5.31 -3.87
N SER A 105 -11.76 -4.66 -4.90
CA SER A 105 -12.52 -4.16 -6.05
C SER A 105 -12.77 -5.21 -7.15
N LYS A 106 -12.24 -6.43 -6.99
CA LYS A 106 -12.36 -7.54 -7.94
C LYS A 106 -13.36 -8.58 -7.45
#